data_AF-A0A3C1E0V1-F1
#
_entry.id   AF-A0A3C1E0V1-F1
#
_cell.length_a   1.000
_cell.length_b   1.000
_cell.length_c   1.000
_cell.angle_alpha   90.00
_cell.angle_beta   90.00
_cell.angle_gamma   90.00
#
_symmetry.space_group_name_H-M   'P 1'
#
loop_
_entity.id
_entity.type
_entity.pdbx_description
1 polymer ?
#
loop_
_entity_poly.entity_id
_entity_poly.type
_entity_poly.pdbx_seq_one_letter_code
_entity_poly.pdbx_strand_id
1 'polypeptide(L)' 'TADSLAGEPIIAKLSEAPGNGAAIGGVKVVTEHAWFAARPSGTEDVYKIYAESFLGEDHLKRVQAEAKTIVDAALGA' A
#
# COMPACT_ATOMS: atom_id res chain seq x y z
N THR A 1 8.29 2.56 -10.82
CA THR A 1 7.83 1.46 -9.94
C THR A 1 8.68 1.44 -8.70
N ALA A 2 8.09 1.31 -7.50
CA ALA A 2 8.83 1.20 -6.26
C ALA A 2 9.34 -0.23 -6.03
N ASP A 3 10.57 -0.40 -5.55
CA ASP A 3 11.17 -1.71 -5.29
C ASP A 3 11.33 -2.01 -3.78
N SER A 4 11.14 -0.98 -2.94
CA SER A 4 11.15 -1.07 -1.49
C SER A 4 10.01 -0.26 -0.86
N LEU A 5 9.70 -0.56 0.39
CA LEU A 5 8.78 0.17 1.25
C LEU A 5 9.37 0.22 2.67
N ALA A 6 9.54 1.43 3.21
CA ALA A 6 10.09 1.70 4.55
C ALA A 6 11.48 1.08 4.80
N GLY A 7 12.28 0.94 3.73
CA GLY A 7 13.62 0.34 3.77
C GLY A 7 13.67 -1.18 3.59
N GLU A 8 12.52 -1.83 3.41
CA GLU A 8 12.43 -3.28 3.13
C GLU A 8 12.10 -3.56 1.66
N PRO A 9 12.61 -4.66 1.07
CA PRO A 9 12.27 -5.05 -0.29
C PRO A 9 10.78 -5.40 -0.41
N ILE A 10 10.14 -4.96 -1.50
CA ILE A 10 8.76 -5.34 -1.80
C ILE A 10 8.75 -6.78 -2.31
N ILE A 11 8.02 -7.66 -1.63
CA ILE A 11 7.88 -9.08 -1.97
C ILE A 11 6.59 -9.40 -2.74
N ALA A 12 5.58 -8.52 -2.67
CA ALA A 12 4.38 -8.65 -3.48
C ALA A 12 3.73 -7.30 -3.80
N LYS A 13 3.18 -7.21 -5.02
CA LYS A 13 2.35 -6.11 -5.51
C LYS A 13 1.08 -6.74 -6.10
N LEU A 14 -0.06 -6.48 -5.46
CA LEU A 14 -1.31 -7.18 -5.74
C LEU A 14 -2.37 -6.19 -6.20
N SER A 15 -3.01 -6.47 -7.33
CA SER A 15 -4.25 -5.83 -7.80
C SER A 15 -5.47 -6.74 -7.64
N GLU A 16 -5.24 -8.02 -7.34
CA GLU A 16 -6.25 -9.07 -7.15
C GLU A 16 -6.02 -9.76 -5.81
N ALA A 17 -7.11 -10.21 -5.18
CA ALA A 17 -7.06 -10.89 -3.89
C ALA A 17 -6.61 -12.34 -4.09
N PRO A 18 -5.53 -12.80 -3.42
CA PRO A 18 -4.95 -14.13 -3.68
C PRO A 18 -5.87 -15.29 -3.27
N GLY A 19 -6.84 -15.05 -2.38
CA GLY A 19 -7.77 -16.09 -1.92
C GLY A 19 -8.86 -16.46 -2.92
N ASN A 20 -9.21 -15.57 -3.86
CA ASN A 20 -10.33 -15.80 -4.78
C ASN A 20 -10.16 -15.17 -6.17
N GLY A 21 -9.05 -14.50 -6.46
CA GLY A 21 -8.79 -13.83 -7.74
C GLY A 21 -9.66 -12.60 -8.00
N ALA A 22 -10.48 -12.15 -7.05
CA ALA A 22 -11.31 -10.96 -7.24
C ALA A 22 -10.43 -9.70 -7.26
N ALA A 23 -10.75 -8.74 -8.14
CA ALA A 23 -10.07 -7.44 -8.16
C ALA A 23 -10.21 -6.73 -6.81
N ILE A 24 -9.10 -6.19 -6.30
CA ILE A 24 -9.09 -5.39 -5.06
C ILE A 24 -9.79 -4.04 -5.29
N GLY A 25 -9.79 -3.54 -6.53
CA GLY A 25 -10.22 -2.18 -6.83
C GLY A 25 -9.25 -1.16 -6.23
N GLY A 26 -7.96 -1.39 -6.42
CA GLY A 26 -6.85 -0.67 -5.80
C GLY A 26 -5.58 -1.50 -5.85
N VAL A 27 -4.64 -1.22 -4.94
CA VAL A 27 -3.38 -1.96 -4.83
C VAL A 27 -3.11 -2.38 -3.40
N LYS A 28 -2.42 -3.51 -3.23
CA LYS A 28 -1.79 -3.91 -1.97
C LYS A 28 -0.31 -4.19 -2.22
N VAL A 29 0.56 -3.61 -1.40
CA VAL A 29 2.02 -3.79 -1.44
C VAL A 29 2.47 -4.40 -0.13
N VAL A 30 3.36 -5.39 -0.19
CA VAL A 30 3.76 -6.19 0.96
C VAL A 30 5.28 -6.31 1.00
N THR A 31 5.86 -6.15 2.19
CA THR A 31 7.25 -6.48 2.56
C THR A 31 7.23 -7.64 3.55
N GLU A 32 8.40 -8.02 4.07
CA GLU A 32 8.47 -9.04 5.12
C GLU A 32 7.76 -8.60 6.40
N HIS A 33 7.93 -7.33 6.83
CA HIS A 33 7.39 -6.86 8.11
C HIS A 33 6.29 -5.80 8.01
N ALA A 34 5.85 -5.41 6.82
CA ALA A 34 4.81 -4.41 6.66
C ALA A 34 3.99 -4.60 5.38
N TRP A 35 2.84 -3.93 5.35
CA TRP A 35 2.06 -3.80 4.12
C TRP A 35 1.27 -2.50 4.13
N PHE A 36 0.90 -2.05 2.92
CA PHE A 36 -0.18 -1.09 2.76
C PHE A 36 -1.15 -1.53 1.66
N ALA A 37 -2.39 -1.08 1.76
CA ALA A 37 -3.40 -1.19 0.71
C ALA A 37 -4.04 0.17 0.46
N ALA A 38 -4.18 0.56 -0.80
CA ALA A 38 -4.77 1.81 -1.23
C ALA A 38 -5.98 1.55 -2.14
N ARG A 39 -7.11 2.19 -1.84
CA ARG A 39 -8.36 2.07 -2.62
C ARG A 39 -9.06 3.42 -2.71
N PRO A 40 -9.69 3.76 -3.85
CA PRO A 40 -10.54 4.95 -3.93
C PRO A 40 -11.72 4.83 -2.97
N SER A 41 -12.13 5.94 -2.37
CA SER A 41 -13.36 6.01 -1.59
C SER A 41 -14.56 5.86 -2.52
N GLY A 42 -15.61 5.19 -2.05
CA GLY A 42 -16.85 5.02 -2.82
C GLY A 42 -17.81 6.20 -2.71
N THR A 43 -17.53 7.18 -1.84
CA THR A 43 -18.47 8.25 -1.47
C THR A 43 -17.88 9.65 -1.56
N GLU A 44 -16.56 9.77 -1.66
CA GLU A 44 -15.83 11.04 -1.57
C GLU A 44 -14.69 11.02 -2.59
N ASP A 45 -14.26 12.18 -3.07
CA ASP A 45 -13.13 12.31 -4.01
C ASP A 45 -11.78 12.23 -3.27
N VAL A 46 -11.55 11.09 -2.64
CA VAL A 46 -10.35 10.76 -1.87
C VAL A 46 -10.02 9.28 -2.03
N TYR A 47 -8.78 8.89 -1.75
CA TYR A 47 -8.41 7.49 -1.55
C TYR A 47 -8.12 7.21 -0.08
N LYS A 48 -8.25 5.94 0.33
CA LYS A 48 -7.95 5.47 1.69
C LYS A 48 -6.72 4.58 1.64
N ILE A 49 -5.79 4.81 2.57
CA ILE A 49 -4.65 3.93 2.82
C ILE A 49 -4.88 3.19 4.14
N TYR A 50 -4.79 1.87 4.08
CA TYR A 50 -4.67 0.99 5.24
C TYR A 50 -3.24 0.50 5.29
N ALA A 51 -2.62 0.49 6.45
CA ALA A 51 -1.25 0.04 6.61
C ALA A 51 -1.06 -0.66 7.95
N GLU A 52 -0.11 -1.57 8.00
CA GLU A 52 0.31 -2.28 9.20
C GLU A 52 1.82 -2.50 9.17
N SER A 53 2.42 -2.55 10.35
CA SER A 53 3.84 -2.79 10.55
C SER A 53 4.05 -3.68 11.77
N PHE A 54 4.86 -4.72 11.61
CA PHE A 54 5.32 -5.60 12.69
C PHE A 54 6.54 -5.03 13.44
N LEU A 55 7.12 -3.92 12.96
CA LEU A 55 8.27 -3.25 13.58
C LEU A 55 7.89 -2.04 14.45
N GLY A 56 6.59 -1.88 14.75
CA GLY A 56 6.07 -0.84 15.63
C GLY A 56 5.68 0.47 14.93
N GLU A 57 5.31 1.46 15.73
CA GLU A 57 4.61 2.69 15.30
C GLU A 57 5.47 3.61 14.42
N ASP A 58 6.76 3.79 14.73
CA ASP A 58 7.63 4.66 13.92
C ASP A 58 7.89 4.06 12.54
N HIS A 59 7.95 2.73 12.43
CA HIS A 59 8.00 2.06 11.14
C HIS A 59 6.66 2.20 10.41
N LEU A 60 5.52 2.05 11.10
CA LEU A 60 4.19 2.28 10.50
C LEU A 60 4.05 3.69 9.91
N LYS A 61 4.53 4.73 10.60
CA LYS A 61 4.51 6.11 10.09
C LYS A 61 5.32 6.24 8.80
N ARG A 62 6.48 5.59 8.70
CA ARG A 62 7.28 5.56 7.44
C ARG A 62 6.53 4.83 6.33
N VAL A 63 5.94 3.67 6.63
CA VAL A 63 5.13 2.90 5.68
C VAL A 63 3.98 3.76 5.14
N GLN A 64 3.25 4.47 6.00
CA GLN A 64 2.14 5.34 5.59
C GLN A 64 2.60 6.51 4.72
N ALA A 65 3.71 7.15 5.07
CA ALA A 65 4.26 8.26 4.31
C ALA A 65 4.70 7.82 2.90
N GLU A 66 5.47 6.74 2.80
CA GLU A 66 5.92 6.19 1.51
C GLU A 66 4.76 5.64 0.69
N ALA A 67 3.78 4.99 1.33
CA ALA A 67 2.57 4.53 0.65
C ALA A 67 1.84 5.69 -0.03
N LYS A 68 1.69 6.83 0.65
CA LYS A 68 1.10 8.04 0.06
C LYS A 68 1.88 8.49 -1.17
N THR A 69 3.20 8.60 -1.07
CA THR A 69 4.07 8.99 -2.20
C THR A 69 3.93 8.03 -3.39
N ILE A 70 3.90 6.72 -3.13
CA ILE A 70 3.75 5.71 -4.19
C ILE A 70 2.41 5.83 -4.89
N VAL A 71 1.32 6.03 -4.13
CA VAL A 71 -0.03 6.16 -4.68
C VAL A 71 -0.17 7.45 -5.48
N ASP A 72 0.29 8.59 -4.95
CA ASP A 72 0.25 9.88 -5.64
C ASP A 72 1.01 9.80 -6.98
N ALA A 73 2.21 9.23 -6.98
CA ALA A 73 3.01 9.05 -8.19
C ALA A 73 2.33 8.14 -9.22
N ALA A 74 1.60 7.11 -8.78
CA ALA A 74 0.85 6.22 -9.67
C ALA A 74 -0.40 6.88 -10.28
N LEU A 75 -1.00 7.83 -9.56
CA LEU A 75 -2.14 8.63 -10.05
C LEU A 75 -1.71 9.80 -10.93
N GLY A 76 -0.41 10.11 -11.00
CA GLY A 76 0.11 11.28 -11.70
C GLY A 76 -0.23 12.61 -11.02
N ALA A 77 -0.44 12.56 -9.70
CA ALA A 77 -0.73 13.72 -8.84
C ALA A 77 0.55 14.45 -8.41
#